data_AF-A0AAD4GGW6-F1
#
_entry.id   AF-A0AAD4GGW6-F1
#
_cell.length_a   1.000
_cell.length_b   1.000
_cell.length_c   1.000
_cell.angle_alpha   90.00
_cell.angle_beta   90.00
_cell.angle_gamma   90.00
#
_symmetry.space_group_name_H-M   'P 1'
#
loop_
_entity.id
_entity.type
_entity.pdbx_description
1 polymer ?
#
loop_
_entity_poly.entity_id
_entity_poly.type
_entity_poly.pdbx_seq_one_letter_code
_entity_poly.pdbx_strand_id
1 'polypeptide(L)' 'MHPALQIQELLLNIFGHYSEATADLAALARTCRAFKDPALDVLWEVLHTLCPLVRCLPE' A
#
# COMPACT_ATOMS: atom_id res chain seq x y z
N MET A 1 4.42 -16.45 8.02
CA MET A 1 3.50 -15.31 8.24
C MET A 1 2.36 -15.81 9.11
N HIS A 2 2.05 -15.10 10.20
CA HIS A 2 0.96 -15.50 11.10
C HIS A 2 -0.38 -15.50 10.33
N PRO A 3 -1.31 -16.45 10.55
CA PRO A 3 -2.58 -16.55 9.81
C PRO A 3 -3.41 -15.26 9.81
N ALA A 4 -3.38 -14.50 10.90
CA ALA A 4 -4.06 -13.20 10.97
C ALA A 4 -3.57 -12.19 9.90
N LEU A 5 -2.29 -12.26 9.51
CA LEU A 5 -1.70 -11.41 8.46
C LEU A 5 -1.94 -11.96 7.05
N GLN A 6 -2.86 -12.91 6.89
CA GLN A 6 -3.39 -13.34 5.59
C GLN A 6 -4.80 -12.82 5.34
N ILE A 7 -5.43 -12.18 6.34
CA ILE A 7 -6.75 -11.59 6.22
C ILE A 7 -6.58 -10.18 5.67
N GLN A 8 -7.02 -9.96 4.43
CA GLN A 8 -6.83 -8.68 3.74
C GLN A 8 -7.51 -7.52 4.47
N GLU A 9 -8.68 -7.72 5.08
CA GLU A 9 -9.39 -6.66 5.82
C GLU A 9 -8.58 -6.15 7.02
N LEU A 10 -7.87 -7.05 7.71
CA LEU A 10 -7.01 -6.66 8.83
C LEU A 10 -5.81 -5.86 8.33
N LEU A 11 -5.20 -6.25 7.21
CA LEU A 11 -4.09 -5.52 6.62
C LEU A 11 -4.51 -4.13 6.15
N LEU A 12 -5.66 -4.01 5.47
CA LEU A 12 -6.20 -2.71 5.03
C LEU A 12 -6.48 -1.79 6.22
N ASN A 13 -7.09 -2.31 7.30
CA ASN A 13 -7.37 -1.51 8.49
C ASN A 13 -6.08 -1.04 9.18
N ILE A 14 -5.08 -1.92 9.31
CA ILE A 14 -3.77 -1.55 9.88
C ILE A 14 -3.06 -0.52 9.00
N PHE A 15 -3.03 -0.74 7.68
CA PHE A 15 -2.33 0.12 6.73
C PHE A 15 -3.02 1.48 6.57
N GLY A 16 -4.35 1.56 6.74
CA GLY A 16 -5.11 2.82 6.73
C GLY A 16 -4.61 3.84 7.76
N HIS A 17 -3.99 3.40 8.86
CA HIS A 17 -3.34 4.28 9.84
C HIS A 17 -2.08 4.98 9.31
N TYR A 18 -1.56 4.56 8.15
CA TYR A 18 -0.37 5.11 7.49
C TYR A 18 -0.70 5.85 6.19
N SER A 19 -1.96 6.19 5.94
CA SER A 19 -2.43 6.84 4.69
C SER A 19 -1.66 8.13 4.34
N GLU A 20 -1.20 8.89 5.33
CA GLU A 20 -0.39 10.10 5.10
C GLU A 20 1.12 9.79 4.86
N ALA A 21 1.57 8.59 5.22
CA ALA A 21 2.97 8.17 5.17
C ALA A 21 3.26 7.29 3.94
N THR A 22 3.27 7.91 2.76
CA THR A 22 3.50 7.22 1.47
C THR A 22 4.78 6.38 1.43
N ALA A 23 5.85 6.80 2.13
CA ALA A 23 7.10 6.06 2.23
C ALA A 23 6.95 4.72 2.98
N ASP A 24 6.15 4.71 4.06
CA ASP A 24 5.91 3.53 4.89
C ASP A 24 5.06 2.51 4.14
N LEU A 25 4.00 2.96 3.47
CA LEU A 25 3.16 2.11 2.62
C LEU A 25 3.94 1.50 1.45
N ALA A 26 4.80 2.30 0.80
CA ALA A 26 5.67 1.79 -0.25
C ALA A 26 6.68 0.77 0.29
N ALA A 27 7.19 0.95 1.51
CA ALA A 27 8.05 -0.04 2.16
C ALA A 27 7.27 -1.33 2.47
N LEU A 28 6.07 -1.22 3.06
CA LEU A 28 5.17 -2.35 3.36
C LEU A 28 4.88 -3.18 2.11
N ALA A 29 4.55 -2.53 0.98
CA ALA A 29 4.28 -3.21 -0.29
C ALA A 29 5.45 -4.06 -0.80
N ARG A 30 6.69 -3.73 -0.42
CA ARG A 30 7.90 -4.45 -0.83
C ARG A 30 8.36 -5.51 0.18
N THR A 31 7.74 -5.60 1.36
CA THR A 31 8.18 -6.56 2.41
C THR A 31 7.85 -8.00 2.08
N CYS A 32 6.61 -8.29 1.68
CA CYS A 32 6.15 -9.65 1.35
C CYS A 32 4.96 -9.63 0.41
N ARG A 33 4.67 -10.78 -0.23
CA ARG A 33 3.58 -10.91 -1.22
C ARG A 33 2.21 -10.56 -0.65
N ALA A 34 1.93 -10.95 0.60
CA ALA A 34 0.63 -10.69 1.22
C ALA A 34 0.40 -9.19 1.52
N PHE A 35 1.47 -8.40 1.69
CA PHE A 35 1.36 -6.97 1.98
C PHE A 35 1.29 -6.13 0.71
N LYS A 36 1.78 -6.67 -0.41
CA LYS A 36 1.90 -5.94 -1.67
C LYS A 36 0.59 -5.26 -2.07
N ASP A 37 -0.46 -6.05 -2.25
CA ASP A 37 -1.73 -5.55 -2.75
C ASP A 37 -2.41 -4.60 -1.75
N PRO A 38 -2.65 -4.97 -0.48
CA PRO A 38 -3.31 -4.07 0.47
C PRO A 38 -2.51 -2.79 0.76
N ALA A 39 -1.18 -2.83 0.75
CA ALA A 39 -0.38 -1.61 0.97
C ALA A 39 -0.41 -0.69 -0.26
N LEU A 40 -0.47 -1.24 -1.47
CA LEU A 40 -0.67 -0.44 -2.68
C LEU A 40 -2.09 0.14 -2.73
N ASP A 41 -3.11 -0.62 -2.38
CA ASP A 41 -4.49 -0.14 -2.35
C ASP A 41 -4.61 1.12 -1.48
N VAL A 42 -4.04 1.10 -0.26
CA VAL A 42 -4.04 2.28 0.64
C VAL A 42 -3.12 3.39 0.10
N LEU A 43 -1.95 3.05 -0.45
CA LEU A 43 -1.01 4.05 -1.00
C LEU A 43 -1.64 4.88 -2.13
N TRP A 44 -2.49 4.26 -2.94
CA TRP A 44 -3.11 4.87 -4.11
C TRP A 44 -4.56 5.29 -3.88
N GLU A 45 -5.11 5.10 -2.67
CA GLU A 45 -6.50 5.45 -2.33
C GLU A 45 -6.79 6.94 -2.48
N VAL A 46 -5.88 7.79 -1.99
CA VAL A 46 -5.99 9.25 -2.06
C VAL A 46 -4.74 9.86 -2.68
N LEU A 47 -4.90 10.44 -3.86
CA LEU A 47 -3.83 11.13 -4.57
C LEU A 47 -4.10 12.64 -4.64
N HIS A 48 -3.26 13.43 -4.00
CA HIS A 48 -3.30 14.88 -4.10
C HIS A 48 -2.85 15.40 -5.47
N THR A 49 -2.08 14.59 -6.23
CA THR A 49 -1.55 14.95 -7.55
C THR A 49 -1.48 13.71 -8.44
N LEU A 50 -1.53 13.90 -9.76
CA LEU A 50 -1.34 12.82 -10.73
C LEU A 50 0.14 12.48 -11.01
N CYS A 51 1.09 13.25 -10.47
CA CYS A 51 2.52 13.06 -10.73
C CYS A 51 3.02 11.63 -10.48
N PRO A 52 2.62 10.93 -9.40
CA PRO A 52 3.09 9.57 -9.16
C PRO A 52 2.59 8.57 -10.22
N LEU A 53 1.38 8.74 -10.74
CA LEU A 53 0.83 7.87 -11.80
C LEU A 53 1.57 8.05 -13.12
N VAL A 54 1.89 9.30 -13.48
CA VAL A 54 2.66 9.61 -14.70
C VAL A 54 4.05 8.95 -14.65
N ARG A 55 4.67 8.89 -13.46
CA ARG A 55 5.97 8.23 -13.25
C ARG A 55 5.91 6.71 -13.35
N CYS A 56 4.73 6.10 -13.31
CA CYS A 56 4.54 4.65 -13.45
C CYS A 56 4.27 4.22 -14.90
N LEU A 57 4.17 5.16 -15.84
CA LEU A 57 3.96 4.84 -17.25
C LEU A 57 5.24 4.22 -17.84
N PRO A 58 5.12 3.19 -18.71
CA PRO A 58 6.24 2.68 -19.48
C PRO A 58 6.73 3.73 -20.50
N GLU A 59 7.99 3.63 -20.91
CA GLU A 59 8.57 4.41 -22.01
C GLU A 59 7.92 4.10 -23.37
#